data_AF-A0A8T3PWF9-F1
#
_entry.id   AF-A0A8T3PWF9-F1
#
_cell.length_a   1.000
_cell.length_b   1.000
_cell.length_c   1.000
_cell.angle_alpha   90.00
_cell.angle_beta   90.00
_cell.angle_gamma   90.00
#
_symmetry.space_group_name_H-M   'P 1'
#
loop_
_entity.id
_entity.type
_entity.pdbx_description
1 polymer ?
#
loop_
_entity_poly.entity_id
_entity_poly.type
_entity_poly.pdbx_seq_one_letter_code
_entity_poly.pdbx_strand_id
1 'polypeptide(L)'
;VGVVPQGGNTGLVGGSVPRGGEVVLSLLRLNEIEEVDAGAGEVTVGAGASLAAVQNAARAAGWEVGVDLGARDSATIGGMVATNAGGVNVVRHGPMRSQLLGYEAVLANGSVISRLPGMPKDNTGYDLGGLLAGSEGTLAVITRIRLRLVSRLRHRALCVIGFANAAEAVRAAGTLRRRLASVLALELFTDAGLELVMDHASVAPPFAPRTPVYLLVEVASDESDPSDELFAALGELAVDEGAVAVATDADGRDRLWQLRERHTEAISAEGVPHKLDVSVPLPRFAELVERVPGAVAAVAPDARTIVYGHVGDGNLHVNVLGPAPDDSAVDDAVLGLVVGLGGSVSAEHGIGVAKVGWLVRDRGEATVRAMRDLKAAWDPDGILNPGVLFSP
;
A
#
# COMPACT_ATOMS: atom_id res chain seq x y z
N VAL A 1 29.55 11.76 7.29
CA VAL A 1 29.40 10.55 6.46
C VAL A 1 27.91 10.30 6.34
N GLY A 2 27.38 10.13 5.13
CA GLY A 2 25.96 9.81 4.95
C GLY A 2 25.60 8.45 5.53
N VAL A 3 24.37 8.31 6.02
CA VAL A 3 23.84 7.10 6.65
C VAL A 3 22.53 6.73 5.96
N VAL A 4 22.41 5.49 5.49
CA VAL A 4 21.19 4.94 4.91
C VAL A 4 20.59 3.94 5.90
N PRO A 5 19.48 4.28 6.59
CA PRO A 5 18.77 3.33 7.43
C PRO A 5 18.17 2.22 6.58
N GLN A 6 18.38 0.95 6.96
CA GLN A 6 17.89 -0.19 6.20
C GLN A 6 17.21 -1.22 7.10
N GLY A 7 15.94 -1.51 6.81
CA GLY A 7 15.19 -2.64 7.35
C GLY A 7 15.33 -3.88 6.47
N GLY A 8 14.20 -4.43 6.04
CA GLY A 8 14.11 -5.62 5.18
C GLY A 8 14.59 -5.46 3.73
N ASN A 9 14.91 -4.24 3.31
CA ASN A 9 15.30 -3.90 1.93
C ASN A 9 14.26 -4.33 0.86
N THR A 10 12.97 -4.13 1.16
CA THR A 10 11.84 -4.48 0.28
C THR A 10 11.22 -3.26 -0.40
N GLY A 11 11.77 -2.06 -0.21
CA GLY A 11 11.27 -0.82 -0.79
C GLY A 11 11.52 -0.74 -2.29
N LEU A 12 10.58 -0.13 -3.03
CA LEU A 12 10.56 -0.18 -4.50
C LEU A 12 10.99 1.11 -5.19
N VAL A 13 11.45 2.10 -4.42
CA VAL A 13 11.81 3.45 -4.92
C VAL A 13 13.27 3.81 -4.69
N GLY A 14 14.10 2.82 -4.34
CA GLY A 14 15.55 2.98 -4.18
C GLY A 14 15.98 3.70 -2.89
N GLY A 15 15.05 4.04 -1.99
CA GLY A 15 15.36 4.76 -0.75
C GLY A 15 16.15 3.96 0.29
N SER A 16 16.25 2.63 0.13
CA SER A 16 16.99 1.74 1.04
C SER A 16 18.39 1.37 0.53
N VAL A 17 18.83 1.90 -0.61
CA VAL A 17 20.10 1.51 -1.27
C VAL A 17 21.09 2.68 -1.28
N PRO A 18 22.33 2.52 -0.77
CA PRO A 18 23.35 3.57 -0.82
C PRO A 18 23.82 3.83 -2.25
N ARG A 19 24.24 5.08 -2.55
CA ARG A 19 24.61 5.52 -3.91
C ARG A 19 25.97 6.23 -3.98
N GLY A 20 26.45 6.79 -2.87
CA GLY A 20 27.61 7.67 -2.80
C GLY A 20 28.60 7.30 -1.69
N GLY A 21 28.66 6.02 -1.29
CA GLY A 21 29.54 5.55 -0.22
C GLY A 21 29.01 5.78 1.19
N GLU A 22 27.69 5.95 1.33
CA GLU A 22 27.01 6.04 2.62
C GLU A 22 27.17 4.74 3.43
N VAL A 23 27.16 4.88 4.75
CA VAL A 23 27.12 3.74 5.66
C VAL A 23 25.69 3.21 5.73
N VAL A 24 25.52 1.91 5.49
CA VAL A 24 24.24 1.24 5.71
C VAL A 24 24.08 0.96 7.21
N LEU A 25 23.07 1.56 7.82
CA LEU A 25 22.68 1.27 9.20
C LEU A 25 21.54 0.24 9.20
N SER A 26 21.91 -1.04 9.25
CA SER A 26 20.94 -2.13 9.31
C SER A 26 20.27 -2.20 10.68
N LEU A 27 18.94 -2.25 10.69
CA LEU A 27 18.12 -2.33 11.91
C LEU A 27 17.67 -3.74 12.25
N LEU A 28 18.02 -4.76 11.45
CA LEU A 28 17.51 -6.13 11.57
C LEU A 28 17.76 -6.80 12.93
N ARG A 29 18.76 -6.33 13.68
CA ARG A 29 19.07 -6.82 15.05
C ARG A 29 18.19 -6.19 16.13
N LEU A 30 17.44 -5.13 15.82
CA LEU A 30 16.42 -4.56 16.71
C LEU A 30 15.09 -5.27 16.45
N ASN A 31 15.05 -6.58 16.67
CA ASN A 31 13.92 -7.45 16.33
C ASN A 31 13.17 -7.99 17.55
N GLU A 32 13.41 -7.42 18.73
CA GLU A 32 12.69 -7.76 19.95
C GLU A 32 11.21 -7.42 19.82
N ILE A 33 10.35 -8.34 20.25
CA ILE A 33 8.89 -8.17 20.33
C ILE A 33 8.55 -8.34 21.82
N GLU A 34 8.02 -7.30 22.43
CA GLU A 34 7.57 -7.36 23.82
C GLU A 34 6.30 -8.19 23.96
N GLU A 35 5.90 -8.47 25.19
CA GLU A 35 4.62 -9.12 25.48
C GLU A 35 3.46 -8.30 24.88
N VAL A 36 2.55 -8.98 24.19
CA VAL A 36 1.36 -8.36 23.62
C VAL A 36 0.39 -8.04 24.76
N ASP A 37 0.00 -6.77 24.88
CA ASP A 37 -1.07 -6.36 25.79
C ASP A 37 -2.40 -6.74 25.16
N ALA A 38 -2.89 -7.93 25.48
CA ALA A 38 -4.14 -8.45 24.93
C ALA A 38 -5.37 -7.66 25.40
N GLY A 39 -5.29 -6.94 26.53
CA GLY A 39 -6.39 -6.12 27.05
C GLY A 39 -6.51 -4.80 26.30
N ALA A 40 -5.37 -4.20 25.92
CA ALA A 40 -5.33 -2.98 25.13
C ALA A 40 -5.37 -3.23 23.61
N GLY A 41 -4.96 -4.42 23.15
CA GLY A 41 -4.77 -4.72 21.74
C GLY A 41 -3.56 -3.98 21.19
N GLU A 42 -2.42 -4.06 21.88
CA GLU A 42 -1.21 -3.29 21.55
C GLU A 42 0.06 -4.12 21.72
N VAL A 43 1.12 -3.76 20.99
CA VAL A 43 2.44 -4.40 21.13
C VAL A 43 3.57 -3.41 20.88
N THR A 44 4.62 -3.46 21.69
CA THR A 44 5.85 -2.71 21.43
C THR A 44 6.87 -3.63 20.77
N VAL A 45 7.49 -3.16 19.70
CA VAL A 45 8.44 -3.93 18.89
C VAL A 45 9.64 -3.08 18.50
N GLY A 46 10.79 -3.72 18.30
CA GLY A 46 11.94 -3.10 17.66
C GLY A 46 11.69 -2.87 16.16
N ALA A 47 12.31 -1.84 15.61
CA ALA A 47 12.17 -1.42 14.21
C ALA A 47 12.59 -2.49 13.18
N GLY A 48 13.43 -3.44 13.59
CA GLY A 48 13.90 -4.57 12.79
C GLY A 48 13.00 -5.81 12.85
N ALA A 49 11.95 -5.82 13.68
CA ALA A 49 11.02 -6.95 13.72
C ALA A 49 10.28 -7.07 12.39
N SER A 50 10.29 -8.26 11.78
CA SER A 50 9.54 -8.54 10.54
C SER A 50 8.03 -8.50 10.79
N LEU A 51 7.24 -8.08 9.81
CA LEU A 51 5.78 -8.12 9.89
C LEU A 51 5.27 -9.52 10.24
N ALA A 52 5.79 -10.58 9.59
CA ALA A 52 5.38 -11.96 9.87
C ALA A 52 5.56 -12.36 11.34
N ALA A 53 6.71 -12.01 11.96
CA ALA A 53 6.96 -12.28 13.37
C ALA A 53 5.97 -11.54 14.30
N VAL A 54 5.70 -10.27 14.01
CA VAL A 54 4.75 -9.47 14.81
C VAL A 54 3.31 -9.96 14.62
N GLN A 55 2.93 -10.34 13.40
CA GLN A 55 1.64 -10.96 13.11
C GLN A 55 1.46 -12.26 13.90
N ASN A 56 2.50 -13.11 13.98
CA ASN A 56 2.44 -14.35 14.74
C ASN A 56 2.27 -14.11 16.24
N ALA A 57 3.00 -13.14 16.81
CA ALA A 57 2.84 -12.75 18.20
C ALA A 57 1.43 -12.20 18.50
N ALA A 58 0.92 -11.30 17.64
CA ALA A 58 -0.44 -10.78 17.75
C ALA A 58 -1.49 -11.89 17.68
N ARG A 59 -1.37 -12.83 16.72
CA ARG A 59 -2.29 -13.96 16.55
C ARG A 59 -2.30 -14.90 17.74
N ALA A 60 -1.15 -15.13 18.37
CA ALA A 60 -1.06 -15.92 19.60
C ALA A 60 -1.83 -15.28 20.77
N ALA A 61 -1.94 -13.94 20.77
CA ALA A 61 -2.73 -13.18 21.74
C ALA A 61 -4.19 -12.93 21.29
N GLY A 62 -4.63 -13.48 20.15
CA GLY A 62 -6.00 -13.33 19.65
C GLY A 62 -6.24 -12.08 18.78
N TRP A 63 -5.18 -11.37 18.40
CA TRP A 63 -5.20 -10.13 17.61
C TRP A 63 -4.55 -10.31 16.23
N GLU A 64 -4.60 -9.28 15.39
CA GLU A 64 -3.86 -9.18 14.12
C GLU A 64 -3.19 -7.81 13.97
N VAL A 65 -2.14 -7.69 13.15
CA VAL A 65 -1.64 -6.38 12.71
C VAL A 65 -2.58 -5.85 11.62
N GLY A 66 -2.95 -4.57 11.70
CA GLY A 66 -3.96 -3.98 10.81
C GLY A 66 -3.50 -3.79 9.34
N VAL A 67 -2.21 -3.97 9.06
CA VAL A 67 -1.61 -3.80 7.73
C VAL A 67 -0.94 -5.10 7.34
N ASP A 68 -1.25 -5.59 6.14
CA ASP A 68 -0.64 -6.80 5.57
C ASP A 68 -0.23 -6.56 4.12
N LEU A 69 0.87 -7.17 3.69
CA LEU A 69 1.48 -6.95 2.39
C LEU A 69 2.27 -8.18 1.91
N GLY A 70 2.54 -8.26 0.60
CA GLY A 70 3.21 -9.41 -0.01
C GLY A 70 4.61 -9.69 0.55
N ALA A 71 5.35 -8.65 0.95
CA ALA A 71 6.72 -8.76 1.47
C ALA A 71 6.81 -9.06 2.99
N ARG A 72 5.73 -9.54 3.63
CA ARG A 72 5.59 -9.66 5.10
C ARG A 72 6.72 -10.40 5.81
N ASP A 73 7.34 -11.37 5.15
CA ASP A 73 8.39 -12.22 5.74
C ASP A 73 9.72 -11.47 5.89
N SER A 74 9.93 -10.40 5.13
CA SER A 74 11.19 -9.62 5.12
C SER A 74 10.99 -8.16 5.49
N ALA A 75 9.84 -7.55 5.15
CA ALA A 75 9.52 -6.18 5.53
C ALA A 75 9.51 -6.03 7.06
N THR A 76 10.20 -5.00 7.57
CA THR A 76 10.29 -4.73 9.00
C THR A 76 9.34 -3.62 9.42
N ILE A 77 8.86 -3.64 10.66
CA ILE A 77 7.93 -2.63 11.19
C ILE A 77 8.50 -1.21 11.07
N GLY A 78 9.79 -1.01 11.37
CA GLY A 78 10.43 0.29 11.21
C GLY A 78 10.44 0.78 9.76
N GLY A 79 10.71 -0.12 8.82
CA GLY A 79 10.64 0.20 7.38
C GLY A 79 9.21 0.54 6.96
N MET A 80 8.24 -0.26 7.39
CA MET A 80 6.82 -0.04 7.12
C MET A 80 6.30 1.29 7.68
N VAL A 81 6.75 1.70 8.88
CA VAL A 81 6.44 3.05 9.40
C VAL A 81 7.15 4.11 8.57
N ALA A 82 8.45 3.96 8.30
CA ALA A 82 9.22 4.94 7.54
C ALA A 82 8.67 5.17 6.12
N THR A 83 8.06 4.17 5.48
CA THR A 83 7.40 4.31 4.18
C THR A 83 5.90 4.57 4.28
N ASN A 84 5.33 4.58 5.49
CA ASN A 84 3.88 4.59 5.73
C ASN A 84 3.13 3.54 4.90
N ALA A 85 3.60 2.29 4.96
CA ALA A 85 3.09 1.19 4.15
C ALA A 85 1.56 1.04 4.25
N GLY A 86 0.97 0.74 3.10
CA GLY A 86 -0.42 0.33 2.96
C GLY A 86 -0.56 -1.18 2.76
N GLY A 87 -1.54 -1.57 1.96
CA GLY A 87 -1.92 -2.96 1.71
C GLY A 87 -3.44 -3.12 1.53
N VAL A 88 -3.86 -4.36 1.26
CA VAL A 88 -5.25 -4.68 0.87
C VAL A 88 -6.33 -4.32 1.92
N ASN A 89 -5.94 -4.15 3.18
CA ASN A 89 -6.85 -3.85 4.28
C ASN A 89 -6.88 -2.36 4.70
N VAL A 90 -6.24 -1.47 3.93
CA VAL A 90 -6.19 -0.02 4.25
C VAL A 90 -7.59 0.57 4.34
N VAL A 91 -8.54 0.12 3.50
CA VAL A 91 -9.94 0.57 3.55
C VAL A 91 -10.60 0.31 4.92
N ARG A 92 -10.17 -0.73 5.64
CA ARG A 92 -10.72 -1.13 6.94
C ARG A 92 -9.92 -0.58 8.12
N HIS A 93 -8.59 -0.62 8.05
CA HIS A 93 -7.74 -0.36 9.20
C HIS A 93 -6.88 0.92 9.08
N GLY A 94 -6.76 1.47 7.86
CA GLY A 94 -5.83 2.56 7.54
C GLY A 94 -4.37 2.08 7.36
N PRO A 95 -3.49 2.94 6.84
CA PRO A 95 -2.08 2.63 6.62
C PRO A 95 -1.30 2.52 7.94
N MET A 96 0.00 2.27 7.87
CA MET A 96 0.87 2.14 9.06
C MET A 96 0.82 3.34 10.00
N ARG A 97 0.71 4.57 9.49
CA ARG A 97 0.51 5.78 10.32
C ARG A 97 -0.70 5.65 11.25
N SER A 98 -1.78 5.00 10.80
CA SER A 98 -2.98 4.78 11.61
C SER A 98 -2.82 3.69 12.67
N GLN A 99 -1.77 2.86 12.56
CA GLN A 99 -1.44 1.84 13.57
C GLN A 99 -0.44 2.36 14.62
N LEU A 100 0.13 3.54 14.44
CA LEU A 100 1.18 4.07 15.30
C LEU A 100 0.58 4.66 16.59
N LEU A 101 0.90 4.06 17.74
CA LEU A 101 0.53 4.57 19.07
C LEU A 101 1.70 5.25 19.79
N GLY A 102 2.91 4.80 19.51
CA GLY A 102 4.13 5.33 20.12
C GLY A 102 5.37 5.03 19.29
N TYR A 103 6.41 5.81 19.50
CA TYR A 103 7.66 5.71 18.74
C TYR A 103 8.87 5.95 19.64
N GLU A 104 10.00 5.43 19.22
CA GLU A 104 11.34 5.86 19.61
C GLU A 104 12.18 6.01 18.34
N ALA A 105 12.91 7.13 18.23
CA ALA A 105 13.76 7.39 17.09
C ALA A 105 15.01 8.20 17.47
N VAL A 106 16.07 8.04 16.69
CA VAL A 106 17.36 8.73 16.85
C VAL A 106 17.50 9.78 15.74
N LEU A 107 17.68 11.05 16.14
CA LEU A 107 17.92 12.17 15.22
C LEU A 107 19.36 12.16 14.69
N ALA A 108 19.64 12.98 13.67
CA ALA A 108 20.98 13.06 13.05
C ALA A 108 22.08 13.43 14.06
N ASN A 109 21.75 14.24 15.07
CA ASN A 109 22.67 14.64 16.14
C ASN A 109 22.83 13.58 17.26
N GLY A 110 22.21 12.41 17.12
CA GLY A 110 22.25 11.32 18.11
C GLY A 110 21.25 11.44 19.26
N SER A 111 20.46 12.52 19.32
CA SER A 111 19.41 12.66 20.35
C SER A 111 18.31 11.64 20.15
N VAL A 112 17.81 11.06 21.25
CA VAL A 112 16.67 10.14 21.22
C VAL A 112 15.39 10.91 21.50
N ILE A 113 14.42 10.80 20.59
CA ILE A 113 13.04 11.25 20.81
C ILE A 113 12.15 10.02 21.05
N SER A 114 11.29 10.09 22.06
CA SER A 114 10.47 8.93 22.45
C SER A 114 9.13 9.32 23.04
N ARG A 115 8.11 8.54 22.68
CA ARG A 115 6.79 8.51 23.30
C ARG A 115 6.21 7.09 23.23
N LEU A 116 6.98 6.10 23.69
CA LEU A 116 6.58 4.68 23.68
C LEU A 116 5.40 4.32 24.59
N PRO A 117 5.26 4.86 25.83
CA PRO A 117 4.08 4.61 26.68
C PRO A 117 2.80 5.29 26.17
N GLY A 118 2.77 5.69 24.89
CA GLY A 118 1.76 6.55 24.28
C GLY A 118 0.35 6.06 24.59
N MET A 119 -0.48 6.99 25.07
CA MET A 119 -1.90 6.74 25.32
C MET A 119 -2.68 6.97 24.03
N PRO A 120 -3.78 6.23 23.78
CA PRO A 120 -4.65 6.45 22.61
C PRO A 120 -5.17 7.89 22.47
N LYS A 121 -5.19 8.65 23.57
CA LYS A 121 -5.56 10.06 23.59
C LYS A 121 -4.52 10.86 24.34
N ASP A 122 -3.74 11.65 23.61
CA ASP A 122 -2.68 12.44 24.21
C ASP A 122 -2.34 13.68 23.36
N ASN A 123 -2.98 14.80 23.69
CA ASN A 123 -2.92 16.07 22.94
C ASN A 123 -1.86 17.05 23.48
N THR A 124 -0.75 16.53 24.02
CA THR A 124 0.33 17.34 24.60
C THR A 124 1.36 17.80 23.56
N GLY A 125 0.92 18.56 22.56
CA GLY A 125 1.79 19.13 21.52
C GLY A 125 1.65 18.45 20.15
N TYR A 126 2.70 18.55 19.32
CA TYR A 126 2.69 18.05 17.94
C TYR A 126 2.84 16.54 17.86
N ASP A 127 2.20 15.92 16.87
CA ASP A 127 2.36 14.51 16.54
C ASP A 127 3.64 14.27 15.73
N LEU A 128 4.76 14.09 16.43
CA LEU A 128 6.03 13.76 15.79
C LEU A 128 6.05 12.33 15.22
N GLY A 129 5.25 11.40 15.78
CA GLY A 129 5.13 10.05 15.23
C GLY A 129 4.57 10.08 13.82
N GLY A 130 3.56 10.92 13.61
CA GLY A 130 3.07 11.28 12.28
C GLY A 130 4.19 11.80 11.36
N LEU A 131 5.07 12.69 11.82
CA LEU A 131 6.17 13.17 10.96
C LEU A 131 7.15 12.06 10.57
N LEU A 132 7.40 11.08 11.45
CA LEU A 132 8.28 9.95 11.17
C LEU A 132 7.65 8.97 10.16
N ALA A 133 6.33 8.78 10.21
CA ALA A 133 5.64 7.92 9.26
C ALA A 133 5.71 8.52 7.85
N GLY A 134 6.26 7.79 6.89
CA GLY A 134 6.48 8.28 5.52
C GLY A 134 7.69 9.21 5.35
N SER A 135 8.56 9.34 6.37
CA SER A 135 9.79 10.14 6.27
C SER A 135 10.93 9.47 5.49
N GLU A 136 10.80 8.18 5.18
CA GLU A 136 11.78 7.36 4.46
C GLU A 136 13.19 7.41 5.09
N GLY A 137 13.26 7.56 6.41
CA GLY A 137 14.53 7.63 7.15
C GLY A 137 15.29 8.94 6.96
N THR A 138 14.68 9.96 6.34
CA THR A 138 15.31 11.27 6.13
C THR A 138 15.26 12.16 7.37
N LEU A 139 14.35 11.92 8.30
CA LEU A 139 14.19 12.76 9.50
C LEU A 139 14.84 12.15 10.75
N ALA A 140 14.76 10.83 10.90
CA ALA A 140 15.31 10.11 12.03
C ALA A 140 15.45 8.61 11.71
N VAL A 141 16.23 7.91 12.50
CA VAL A 141 16.29 6.44 12.52
C VAL A 141 15.30 5.92 13.55
N ILE A 142 14.20 5.32 13.11
CA ILE A 142 13.21 4.68 13.99
C ILE A 142 13.83 3.44 14.63
N THR A 143 13.78 3.31 15.95
CA THR A 143 14.38 2.18 16.70
C THR A 143 13.33 1.27 17.33
N ARG A 144 12.22 1.82 17.81
CA ARG A 144 11.12 1.06 18.44
C ARG A 144 9.77 1.68 18.11
N ILE A 145 8.74 0.86 18.06
CA ILE A 145 7.37 1.27 17.73
C ILE A 145 6.39 0.57 18.67
N ARG A 146 5.40 1.31 19.19
CA ARG A 146 4.19 0.74 19.80
C ARG A 146 3.07 0.77 18.77
N LEU A 147 2.57 -0.41 18.44
CA LEU A 147 1.54 -0.63 17.43
C LEU A 147 0.19 -0.92 18.08
N ARG A 148 -0.85 -0.35 17.49
CA ARG A 148 -2.23 -0.82 17.63
C ARG A 148 -2.41 -2.12 16.86
N LEU A 149 -3.07 -3.09 17.49
CA LEU A 149 -3.53 -4.33 16.88
C LEU A 149 -5.05 -4.25 16.63
N VAL A 150 -5.54 -5.12 15.75
CA VAL A 150 -6.95 -5.16 15.34
C VAL A 150 -7.56 -6.53 15.66
N SER A 151 -8.86 -6.55 15.92
CA SER A 151 -9.59 -7.79 16.22
C SER A 151 -9.40 -8.81 15.09
N ARG A 152 -9.20 -10.07 15.46
CA ARG A 152 -9.11 -11.16 14.50
C ARG A 152 -10.48 -11.46 13.88
N LEU A 153 -10.66 -11.14 12.61
CA LEU A 153 -11.90 -11.35 11.87
C LEU A 153 -11.99 -12.81 11.36
N ARG A 154 -12.83 -13.61 12.01
CA ARG A 154 -12.91 -15.08 11.83
C ARG A 154 -13.87 -15.49 10.71
N HIS A 155 -14.90 -14.70 10.48
CA HIS A 155 -15.92 -14.95 9.47
C HIS A 155 -15.66 -14.04 8.28
N ARG A 156 -15.66 -14.61 7.07
CA ARG A 156 -15.34 -13.88 5.84
C ARG A 156 -16.16 -14.40 4.68
N ALA A 157 -16.66 -13.47 3.87
CA ALA A 157 -17.26 -13.76 2.59
C ALA A 157 -16.63 -12.87 1.52
N LEU A 158 -16.46 -13.40 0.32
CA LEU A 158 -15.80 -12.71 -0.79
C LEU A 158 -16.64 -12.87 -2.05
N CYS A 159 -16.78 -11.80 -2.81
CA CYS A 159 -17.30 -11.88 -4.16
C CYS A 159 -16.40 -11.19 -5.19
N VAL A 160 -16.42 -11.71 -6.42
CA VAL A 160 -15.88 -11.06 -7.61
C VAL A 160 -17.04 -10.74 -8.54
N ILE A 161 -17.13 -9.49 -8.99
CA ILE A 161 -18.22 -8.95 -9.80
C ILE A 161 -17.64 -8.40 -11.10
N GLY A 162 -18.21 -8.78 -12.24
CA GLY A 162 -17.83 -8.29 -13.56
C GLY A 162 -18.61 -7.03 -13.99
N PHE A 163 -17.93 -6.12 -14.67
CA PHE A 163 -18.49 -4.85 -15.16
C PHE A 163 -18.02 -4.54 -16.57
N ALA A 164 -18.83 -3.76 -17.30
CA ALA A 164 -18.51 -3.34 -18.66
C ALA A 164 -17.40 -2.26 -18.70
N ASN A 165 -17.25 -1.49 -17.62
CA ASN A 165 -16.29 -0.39 -17.53
C ASN A 165 -15.92 -0.06 -16.06
N ALA A 166 -14.88 0.76 -15.87
CA ALA A 166 -14.41 1.13 -14.55
C ALA A 166 -15.40 2.03 -13.81
N ALA A 167 -16.16 2.86 -14.53
CA ALA A 167 -17.15 3.75 -13.92
C ALA A 167 -18.27 2.96 -13.19
N GLU A 168 -18.75 1.86 -13.76
CA GLU A 168 -19.71 0.96 -13.12
C GLU A 168 -19.11 0.29 -11.88
N ALA A 169 -17.91 -0.27 -11.98
CA ALA A 169 -17.21 -0.91 -10.87
C ALA A 169 -16.99 0.06 -9.69
N VAL A 170 -16.57 1.31 -9.96
CA VAL A 170 -16.36 2.33 -8.93
C VAL A 170 -17.68 2.76 -8.27
N ARG A 171 -18.78 2.87 -9.03
CA ARG A 171 -20.11 3.15 -8.46
C ARG A 171 -20.58 2.01 -7.56
N ALA A 172 -20.35 0.76 -7.97
CA ALA A 172 -20.66 -0.42 -7.16
C ALA A 172 -19.82 -0.44 -5.87
N ALA A 173 -18.50 -0.24 -5.97
CA ALA A 173 -17.61 -0.16 -4.81
C ALA A 173 -18.06 0.92 -3.81
N GLY A 174 -18.45 2.11 -4.29
CA GLY A 174 -18.98 3.17 -3.44
C GLY A 174 -20.30 2.80 -2.76
N THR A 175 -21.16 2.04 -3.42
CA THR A 175 -22.44 1.55 -2.86
C THR A 175 -22.19 0.50 -1.78
N LEU A 176 -21.39 -0.52 -2.09
CA LEU A 176 -21.02 -1.57 -1.15
C LEU A 176 -20.31 -0.99 0.08
N ARG A 177 -19.36 -0.08 -0.10
CA ARG A 177 -18.67 0.59 1.02
C ARG A 177 -19.62 1.33 1.97
N ARG A 178 -20.68 1.96 1.45
CA ARG A 178 -21.69 2.63 2.29
C ARG A 178 -22.61 1.64 3.00
N ARG A 179 -22.91 0.51 2.34
CA ARG A 179 -23.89 -0.46 2.80
C ARG A 179 -23.32 -1.46 3.80
N LEU A 180 -22.03 -1.79 3.66
CA LEU A 180 -21.35 -2.86 4.36
C LEU A 180 -20.27 -2.26 5.28
N ALA A 181 -20.58 -2.13 6.56
CA ALA A 181 -19.58 -1.71 7.54
C ALA A 181 -18.47 -2.75 7.75
N SER A 182 -18.70 -3.99 7.29
CA SER A 182 -17.84 -5.16 7.37
C SER A 182 -16.79 -5.26 6.25
N VAL A 183 -16.74 -4.30 5.31
CA VAL A 183 -15.75 -4.29 4.21
C VAL A 183 -14.33 -4.38 4.76
N LEU A 184 -13.62 -5.42 4.33
CA LEU A 184 -12.22 -5.67 4.61
C LEU A 184 -11.33 -5.25 3.44
N ALA A 185 -11.73 -5.59 2.21
CA ALA A 185 -11.00 -5.25 0.98
C ALA A 185 -11.95 -4.82 -0.15
N LEU A 186 -11.48 -3.90 -0.99
CA LEU A 186 -12.16 -3.42 -2.20
C LEU A 186 -11.12 -3.23 -3.31
N GLU A 187 -11.04 -4.22 -4.19
CA GLU A 187 -10.00 -4.34 -5.20
C GLU A 187 -10.58 -4.29 -6.61
N LEU A 188 -9.90 -3.63 -7.53
CA LEU A 188 -10.24 -3.57 -8.95
C LEU A 188 -9.11 -4.16 -9.78
N PHE A 189 -9.45 -4.93 -10.81
CA PHE A 189 -8.49 -5.38 -11.82
C PHE A 189 -9.17 -5.47 -13.19
N THR A 190 -8.38 -5.37 -14.25
CA THR A 190 -8.89 -5.41 -15.64
C THR A 190 -8.70 -6.78 -16.27
N ASP A 191 -9.45 -7.03 -17.33
CA ASP A 191 -9.37 -8.29 -18.08
C ASP A 191 -7.98 -8.55 -18.67
N ALA A 192 -7.27 -7.50 -19.07
CA ALA A 192 -5.88 -7.61 -19.55
C ALA A 192 -4.93 -8.15 -18.46
N GLY A 193 -5.13 -7.76 -17.20
CA GLY A 193 -4.37 -8.28 -16.06
C GLY A 193 -4.79 -9.71 -15.68
N LEU A 194 -6.11 -9.98 -15.71
CA LEU A 194 -6.62 -11.32 -15.46
C LEU A 194 -6.11 -12.34 -16.49
N GLU A 195 -6.02 -11.96 -17.77
CA GLU A 195 -5.47 -12.81 -18.82
C GLU A 195 -4.05 -13.30 -18.48
N LEU A 196 -3.18 -12.37 -18.09
CA LEU A 196 -1.81 -12.70 -17.63
C LEU A 196 -1.80 -13.65 -16.45
N VAL A 197 -2.67 -13.39 -15.46
CA VAL A 197 -2.75 -14.23 -14.26
C VAL A 197 -3.19 -15.65 -14.61
N MET A 198 -4.17 -15.80 -15.51
CA MET A 198 -4.64 -17.12 -15.94
C MET A 198 -3.56 -17.88 -16.71
N ASP A 199 -2.85 -17.20 -17.62
CA ASP A 199 -1.78 -17.80 -18.41
C ASP A 199 -0.59 -18.24 -17.53
N HIS A 200 -0.17 -17.39 -16.58
CA HIS A 200 0.97 -17.66 -15.70
C HIS A 200 0.66 -18.69 -14.60
N ALA A 201 -0.47 -18.53 -13.91
CA ALA A 201 -0.77 -19.27 -12.68
C ALA A 201 -1.78 -20.43 -12.88
N SER A 202 -2.24 -20.68 -14.11
CA SER A 202 -3.24 -21.73 -14.42
C SER A 202 -4.52 -21.61 -13.57
N VAL A 203 -4.94 -20.38 -13.27
CA VAL A 203 -6.17 -20.08 -12.51
C VAL A 203 -7.33 -19.97 -13.49
N ALA A 204 -8.50 -20.50 -13.12
CA ALA A 204 -9.71 -20.41 -13.94
C ALA A 204 -10.36 -19.00 -13.83
N PRO A 205 -11.07 -18.52 -14.86
CA PRO A 205 -11.83 -17.28 -14.76
C PRO A 205 -12.91 -17.40 -13.67
N PRO A 206 -13.32 -16.28 -13.04
CA PRO A 206 -14.34 -16.31 -11.98
C PRO A 206 -15.70 -16.77 -12.52
N PHE A 207 -16.01 -16.48 -13.78
CA PHE A 207 -17.23 -16.84 -14.50
C PHE A 207 -17.01 -16.69 -16.02
N ALA A 208 -17.99 -17.10 -16.83
CA ALA A 208 -18.00 -16.92 -18.27
C ALA A 208 -19.38 -16.40 -18.74
N PRO A 209 -19.45 -15.42 -19.67
CA PRO A 209 -18.32 -14.78 -20.38
C PRO A 209 -17.49 -13.82 -19.49
N ARG A 210 -16.23 -13.60 -19.86
CA ARG A 210 -15.33 -12.62 -19.21
C ARG A 210 -15.82 -11.19 -19.45
N THR A 211 -15.50 -10.28 -18.52
CA THR A 211 -15.86 -8.87 -18.56
C THR A 211 -14.62 -7.96 -18.58
N PRO A 212 -14.68 -6.74 -19.13
CA PRO A 212 -13.53 -5.83 -19.18
C PRO A 212 -12.92 -5.45 -17.82
N VAL A 213 -13.75 -5.33 -16.77
CA VAL A 213 -13.34 -4.89 -15.44
C VAL A 213 -13.97 -5.79 -14.38
N TYR A 214 -13.24 -6.04 -13.29
CA TYR A 214 -13.69 -6.83 -12.15
C TYR A 214 -13.52 -6.05 -10.85
N LEU A 215 -14.48 -6.20 -9.94
CA LEU A 215 -14.41 -5.75 -8.55
C LEU A 215 -14.37 -6.96 -7.63
N LEU A 216 -13.33 -7.09 -6.82
CA LEU A 216 -13.26 -8.05 -5.72
C LEU A 216 -13.60 -7.33 -4.40
N VAL A 217 -14.51 -7.93 -3.64
CA VAL A 217 -14.99 -7.40 -2.37
C VAL A 217 -14.89 -8.49 -1.33
N GLU A 218 -14.16 -8.25 -0.26
CA GLU A 218 -14.14 -9.12 0.91
C GLU A 218 -14.78 -8.38 2.08
N VAL A 219 -15.73 -9.04 2.74
CA VAL A 219 -16.31 -8.60 4.01
C VAL A 219 -15.89 -9.56 5.11
N ALA A 220 -15.70 -9.02 6.30
CA ALA A 220 -15.24 -9.79 7.44
C ALA A 220 -15.81 -9.30 8.77
N SER A 221 -16.03 -10.25 9.67
CA SER A 221 -16.61 -10.04 11.00
C SER A 221 -15.98 -11.01 12.00
N ASP A 222 -15.90 -10.60 13.26
CA ASP A 222 -15.50 -11.43 14.39
C ASP A 222 -16.70 -12.12 15.08
N GLU A 223 -17.88 -11.52 15.03
CA GLU A 223 -19.08 -11.99 15.74
C GLU A 223 -19.93 -13.01 14.94
N SER A 224 -20.08 -12.81 13.64
CA SER A 224 -21.07 -13.55 12.83
C SER A 224 -20.67 -13.65 11.36
N ASP A 225 -21.32 -14.57 10.62
CA ASP A 225 -21.12 -14.71 9.18
C ASP A 225 -21.64 -13.49 8.40
N PRO A 226 -20.79 -12.75 7.67
CA PRO A 226 -21.21 -11.57 6.91
C PRO A 226 -21.83 -11.91 5.54
N SER A 227 -22.00 -13.20 5.18
CA SER A 227 -22.50 -13.61 3.86
C SER A 227 -23.88 -13.02 3.53
N ASP A 228 -24.81 -13.04 4.48
CA ASP A 228 -26.18 -12.56 4.26
C ASP A 228 -26.23 -11.06 3.99
N GLU A 229 -25.37 -10.30 4.69
CA GLU A 229 -25.22 -8.85 4.47
C GLU A 229 -24.65 -8.58 3.06
N LEU A 230 -23.64 -9.35 2.66
CA LEU A 230 -23.05 -9.26 1.33
C LEU A 230 -24.06 -9.58 0.24
N PHE A 231 -24.81 -10.69 0.36
CA PHE A 231 -25.83 -11.08 -0.62
C PHE A 231 -26.93 -10.04 -0.77
N ALA A 232 -27.40 -9.48 0.36
CA ALA A 232 -28.39 -8.41 0.32
C ALA A 232 -27.86 -7.16 -0.42
N ALA A 233 -26.61 -6.76 -0.15
CA ALA A 233 -25.99 -5.64 -0.83
C ALA A 233 -25.73 -5.89 -2.33
N LEU A 234 -25.39 -7.13 -2.72
CA LEU A 234 -25.25 -7.52 -4.12
C LEU A 234 -26.58 -7.40 -4.88
N GLY A 235 -27.70 -7.77 -4.26
CA GLY A 235 -29.03 -7.61 -4.85
C GLY A 235 -29.41 -6.16 -5.17
N GLU A 236 -28.76 -5.18 -4.55
CA GLU A 236 -28.98 -3.74 -4.81
C GLU A 236 -28.20 -3.23 -6.05
N LEU A 237 -27.17 -3.95 -6.52
CA LEU A 237 -26.26 -3.44 -7.57
C LEU A 237 -26.78 -3.58 -9.01
N ALA A 238 -27.90 -4.26 -9.22
CA ALA A 238 -28.47 -4.54 -10.55
C ALA A 238 -27.43 -5.12 -11.54
N VAL A 239 -26.61 -6.06 -11.07
CA VAL A 239 -25.61 -6.79 -11.87
C VAL A 239 -26.16 -8.14 -12.35
N ASP A 240 -25.65 -8.65 -13.46
CA ASP A 240 -25.99 -9.98 -13.97
C ASP A 240 -25.49 -11.06 -13.00
N GLU A 241 -26.36 -12.00 -12.59
CA GLU A 241 -25.98 -13.14 -11.75
C GLU A 241 -24.87 -13.99 -12.40
N GLY A 242 -24.83 -14.07 -13.73
CA GLY A 242 -23.77 -14.76 -14.48
C GLY A 242 -22.41 -14.05 -14.42
N ALA A 243 -22.35 -12.81 -13.94
CA ALA A 243 -21.15 -12.00 -13.78
C ALA A 243 -20.74 -11.84 -12.30
N VAL A 244 -21.20 -12.75 -11.43
CA VAL A 244 -20.87 -12.74 -10.00
C VAL A 244 -20.37 -14.12 -9.58
N ALA A 245 -19.21 -14.16 -8.92
CA ALA A 245 -18.72 -15.34 -8.20
C ALA A 245 -18.64 -15.03 -6.72
N VAL A 246 -19.13 -15.92 -5.84
CA VAL A 246 -19.09 -15.75 -4.39
C VAL A 246 -18.44 -16.95 -3.72
N ALA A 247 -17.67 -16.70 -2.67
CA ALA A 247 -17.08 -17.72 -1.81
C ALA A 247 -17.24 -17.37 -0.33
N THR A 248 -17.73 -18.34 0.45
CA THR A 248 -17.87 -18.26 1.92
C THR A 248 -16.96 -19.27 2.64
N ASP A 249 -16.41 -20.26 1.93
CA ASP A 249 -15.39 -21.18 2.43
C ASP A 249 -13.96 -20.68 2.13
N ALA A 250 -12.98 -21.18 2.87
CA ALA A 250 -11.59 -20.74 2.75
C ALA A 250 -10.98 -21.02 1.37
N ASP A 251 -11.14 -22.24 0.86
CA ASP A 251 -10.57 -22.64 -0.43
C ASP A 251 -11.16 -21.81 -1.58
N GLY A 252 -12.48 -21.54 -1.54
CA GLY A 252 -13.15 -20.65 -2.49
C GLY A 252 -12.62 -19.23 -2.45
N ARG A 253 -12.42 -18.66 -1.26
CA ARG A 253 -11.87 -17.31 -1.11
C ARG A 253 -10.44 -17.24 -1.61
N ASP A 254 -9.60 -18.23 -1.29
CA ASP A 254 -8.22 -18.30 -1.75
C ASP A 254 -8.15 -18.37 -3.29
N ARG A 255 -9.02 -19.17 -3.93
CA ARG A 255 -9.12 -19.22 -5.39
C ARG A 255 -9.47 -17.86 -6.00
N LEU A 256 -10.43 -17.14 -5.43
CA LEU A 256 -10.83 -15.83 -5.94
C LEU A 256 -9.77 -14.75 -5.68
N TRP A 257 -9.08 -14.79 -4.53
CA TRP A 257 -7.98 -13.89 -4.22
C TRP A 257 -6.79 -14.07 -5.17
N GLN A 258 -6.51 -15.30 -5.62
CA GLN A 258 -5.44 -15.55 -6.60
C GLN A 258 -5.63 -14.75 -7.91
N LEU A 259 -6.86 -14.48 -8.33
CA LEU A 259 -7.16 -13.64 -9.49
C LEU A 259 -6.56 -12.23 -9.34
N ARG A 260 -6.48 -11.72 -8.10
CA ARG A 260 -5.97 -10.39 -7.77
C ARG A 260 -4.52 -10.38 -7.30
N GLU A 261 -4.11 -11.30 -6.43
CA GLU A 261 -2.77 -11.29 -5.80
C GLU A 261 -1.65 -11.68 -6.78
N ARG A 262 -1.93 -12.53 -7.76
CA ARG A 262 -0.91 -13.06 -8.69
C ARG A 262 -0.45 -12.08 -9.77
N HIS A 263 -1.04 -10.90 -9.86
CA HIS A 263 -0.70 -9.90 -10.89
C HIS A 263 0.79 -9.54 -10.88
N THR A 264 1.38 -9.25 -9.71
CA THR A 264 2.79 -8.84 -9.63
C THR A 264 3.73 -9.93 -10.12
N GLU A 265 3.42 -11.18 -9.77
CA GLU A 265 4.19 -12.36 -10.19
C GLU A 265 4.06 -12.58 -11.70
N ALA A 266 2.82 -12.60 -12.23
CA ALA A 266 2.55 -12.81 -13.64
C ALA A 266 3.19 -11.73 -14.53
N ILE A 267 3.13 -10.46 -14.11
CA ILE A 267 3.78 -9.36 -14.84
C ILE A 267 5.30 -9.53 -14.85
N SER A 268 5.89 -9.94 -13.73
CA SER A 268 7.35 -10.11 -13.62
C SER A 268 7.86 -11.32 -14.41
N ALA A 269 7.01 -12.32 -14.64
CA ALA A 269 7.32 -13.47 -15.49
C ALA A 269 7.40 -13.11 -16.99
N GLU A 270 6.63 -12.11 -17.42
CA GLU A 270 6.64 -11.59 -18.80
C GLU A 270 7.84 -10.68 -19.09
N GLY A 271 8.38 -9.99 -18.07
CA GLY A 271 9.54 -9.12 -18.24
C GLY A 271 9.73 -8.13 -17.09
N VAL A 272 10.57 -7.13 -17.31
CA VAL A 272 10.80 -6.03 -16.35
C VAL A 272 9.81 -4.91 -16.65
N PRO A 273 8.77 -4.69 -15.82
CA PRO A 273 7.82 -3.62 -16.07
C PRO A 273 8.35 -2.27 -15.57
N HIS A 274 7.91 -1.19 -16.22
CA HIS A 274 7.77 0.09 -15.54
C HIS A 274 6.66 -0.04 -14.50
N LYS A 275 7.01 -0.01 -13.21
CA LYS A 275 6.07 -0.19 -12.09
C LYS A 275 5.79 1.15 -11.43
N LEU A 276 4.57 1.63 -11.64
CA LEU A 276 4.06 2.85 -11.06
C LEU A 276 2.97 2.51 -10.06
N ASP A 277 3.02 3.18 -8.93
CA ASP A 277 2.05 3.08 -7.85
C ASP A 277 1.58 4.50 -7.58
N VAL A 278 0.30 4.77 -7.84
CA VAL A 278 -0.25 6.12 -7.89
C VAL A 278 -1.62 6.15 -7.22
N SER A 279 -2.08 7.31 -6.80
CA SER A 279 -3.44 7.48 -6.28
C SER A 279 -4.13 8.70 -6.86
N VAL A 280 -5.46 8.68 -6.86
CA VAL A 280 -6.29 9.84 -7.23
C VAL A 280 -7.47 9.96 -6.25
N PRO A 281 -8.09 11.14 -6.13
CA PRO A 281 -9.38 11.24 -5.46
C PRO A 281 -10.37 10.22 -6.04
N LEU A 282 -11.11 9.52 -5.19
CA LEU A 282 -12.01 8.44 -5.61
C LEU A 282 -12.96 8.82 -6.78
N PRO A 283 -13.52 10.04 -6.86
CA PRO A 283 -14.33 10.45 -8.02
C PRO A 283 -13.60 10.44 -9.37
N ARG A 284 -12.26 10.43 -9.38
CA ARG A 284 -11.39 10.40 -10.56
C ARG A 284 -10.80 9.01 -10.83
N PHE A 285 -11.07 8.01 -9.99
CA PHE A 285 -10.46 6.69 -10.09
C PHE A 285 -10.83 5.95 -11.39
N ALA A 286 -12.11 5.95 -11.75
CA ALA A 286 -12.57 5.36 -13.01
C ALA A 286 -11.93 6.06 -14.22
N GLU A 287 -11.89 7.39 -14.20
CA GLU A 287 -11.25 8.20 -15.23
C GLU A 287 -9.75 7.85 -15.38
N LEU A 288 -9.03 7.65 -14.27
CA LEU A 288 -7.63 7.22 -14.31
C LEU A 288 -7.48 5.84 -14.96
N VAL A 289 -8.25 4.84 -14.51
CA VAL A 289 -8.21 3.47 -15.04
C VAL A 289 -8.44 3.44 -16.55
N GLU A 290 -9.38 4.25 -17.04
CA GLU A 290 -9.74 4.31 -18.46
C GLU A 290 -8.73 5.10 -19.31
N ARG A 291 -8.09 6.14 -18.75
CA ARG A 291 -7.17 7.02 -19.50
C ARG A 291 -5.72 6.53 -19.54
N VAL A 292 -5.27 5.77 -18.54
CA VAL A 292 -3.88 5.29 -18.46
C VAL A 292 -3.45 4.52 -19.72
N PRO A 293 -4.20 3.52 -20.23
CA PRO A 293 -3.80 2.81 -21.45
C PRO A 293 -3.59 3.73 -22.65
N GLY A 294 -4.44 4.75 -22.82
CA GLY A 294 -4.30 5.74 -23.90
C GLY A 294 -3.10 6.66 -23.72
N ALA A 295 -2.78 7.06 -22.47
CA ALA A 295 -1.60 7.87 -22.18
C ALA A 295 -0.30 7.11 -22.46
N VAL A 296 -0.25 5.81 -22.14
CA VAL A 296 0.88 4.94 -22.46
C VAL A 296 1.01 4.74 -23.97
N ALA A 297 -0.09 4.37 -24.66
CA ALA A 297 -0.06 4.10 -26.09
C ALA A 297 0.35 5.32 -26.94
N ALA A 298 0.17 6.54 -26.44
CA ALA A 298 0.60 7.77 -27.10
C ALA A 298 2.12 7.92 -27.18
N VAL A 299 2.88 7.33 -26.25
CA VAL A 299 4.35 7.40 -26.20
C VAL A 299 5.02 6.05 -26.49
N ALA A 300 4.31 4.95 -26.24
CA ALA A 300 4.77 3.58 -26.50
C ALA A 300 3.60 2.73 -27.05
N PRO A 301 3.31 2.80 -28.37
CA PRO A 301 2.15 2.15 -28.98
C PRO A 301 2.12 0.62 -28.84
N ASP A 302 3.29 -0.01 -28.76
CA ASP A 302 3.43 -1.47 -28.65
C ASP A 302 3.51 -1.96 -27.19
N ALA A 303 3.39 -1.04 -26.22
CA ALA A 303 3.49 -1.40 -24.81
C ALA A 303 2.21 -2.06 -24.30
N ARG A 304 2.38 -3.09 -23.46
CA ARG A 304 1.26 -3.75 -22.77
C ARG A 304 1.06 -3.10 -21.40
N THR A 305 -0.10 -2.47 -21.22
CA THR A 305 -0.46 -1.78 -19.98
C THR A 305 -1.38 -2.66 -19.13
N ILE A 306 -0.95 -2.96 -17.91
CA ILE A 306 -1.68 -3.79 -16.94
C ILE A 306 -1.96 -2.95 -15.71
N VAL A 307 -3.24 -2.86 -15.34
CA VAL A 307 -3.68 -2.05 -14.20
C VAL A 307 -4.57 -2.85 -13.26
N TYR A 308 -4.34 -2.66 -11.97
CA TYR A 308 -5.13 -3.21 -10.87
C TYR A 308 -4.91 -2.32 -9.64
N GLY A 309 -5.76 -2.39 -8.62
CA GLY A 309 -5.50 -1.64 -7.38
C GLY A 309 -6.64 -1.61 -6.39
N HIS A 310 -6.44 -0.77 -5.39
CA HIS A 310 -7.30 -0.63 -4.21
C HIS A 310 -8.29 0.49 -4.47
N VAL A 311 -9.47 0.15 -5.01
CA VAL A 311 -10.52 1.17 -5.27
C VAL A 311 -11.06 1.75 -3.96
N GLY A 312 -10.90 1.05 -2.83
CA GLY A 312 -11.30 1.52 -1.50
C GLY A 312 -10.59 2.79 -1.03
N ASP A 313 -9.36 3.05 -1.48
CA ASP A 313 -8.54 4.20 -1.07
C ASP A 313 -8.00 5.01 -2.26
N GLY A 314 -8.33 4.61 -3.49
CA GLY A 314 -8.00 5.36 -4.70
C GLY A 314 -6.61 5.07 -5.25
N ASN A 315 -5.98 3.97 -4.84
CA ASN A 315 -4.67 3.51 -5.31
C ASN A 315 -4.78 2.67 -6.59
N LEU A 316 -4.00 2.99 -7.62
CA LEU A 316 -3.84 2.21 -8.83
C LEU A 316 -2.38 1.80 -9.04
N HIS A 317 -2.15 0.49 -9.20
CA HIS A 317 -0.88 -0.05 -9.68
C HIS A 317 -0.93 -0.08 -11.20
N VAL A 318 -0.03 0.67 -11.84
CA VAL A 318 0.15 0.71 -13.30
C VAL A 318 1.46 0.03 -13.63
N ASN A 319 1.39 -1.04 -14.42
CA ASN A 319 2.56 -1.79 -14.85
C ASN A 319 2.60 -1.78 -16.39
N VAL A 320 3.72 -1.37 -16.95
CA VAL A 320 3.88 -1.26 -18.41
C VAL A 320 5.05 -2.14 -18.86
N LEU A 321 4.74 -3.11 -19.72
CA LEU A 321 5.71 -4.02 -20.34
C LEU A 321 5.99 -3.57 -21.78
N GLY A 322 7.24 -3.73 -22.24
CA GLY A 322 7.67 -3.42 -23.60
C GLY A 322 8.75 -2.34 -23.69
N PRO A 323 8.54 -1.13 -23.14
CA PRO A 323 9.57 -0.08 -23.11
C PRO A 323 10.81 -0.52 -22.33
N ALA A 324 11.97 0.04 -22.70
CA ALA A 324 13.23 -0.23 -21.99
C ALA A 324 13.16 0.32 -20.56
N PRO A 325 13.74 -0.35 -19.54
CA PRO A 325 13.64 0.10 -18.14
C PRO A 325 14.24 1.49 -17.86
N ASP A 326 15.11 2.00 -18.72
CA ASP A 326 15.71 3.34 -18.63
C ASP A 326 14.93 4.41 -19.42
N ASP A 327 13.87 4.05 -20.14
CA ASP A 327 12.99 4.96 -20.86
C ASP A 327 11.89 5.51 -19.94
N SER A 328 12.04 6.77 -19.50
CA SER A 328 11.07 7.42 -18.61
C SER A 328 9.83 7.96 -19.31
N ALA A 329 9.69 7.84 -20.63
CA ALA A 329 8.59 8.48 -21.37
C ALA A 329 7.21 8.01 -20.87
N VAL A 330 7.09 6.71 -20.55
CA VAL A 330 5.87 6.12 -20.00
C VAL A 330 5.61 6.60 -18.58
N ASP A 331 6.64 6.62 -17.73
CA ASP A 331 6.57 7.14 -16.37
C ASP A 331 6.09 8.59 -16.38
N ASP A 332 6.68 9.42 -17.24
CA ASP A 332 6.35 10.83 -17.35
C ASP A 332 4.91 11.06 -17.83
N ALA A 333 4.44 10.24 -18.79
CA ALA A 333 3.07 10.31 -19.30
C ALA A 333 2.04 9.94 -18.22
N VAL A 334 2.26 8.85 -17.49
CA VAL A 334 1.34 8.37 -16.44
C VAL A 334 1.37 9.29 -15.23
N LEU A 335 2.55 9.65 -14.72
CA LEU A 335 2.68 10.53 -13.56
C LEU A 335 2.15 11.94 -13.87
N GLY A 336 2.38 12.45 -15.09
CA GLY A 336 1.79 13.70 -15.55
C GLY A 336 0.26 13.67 -15.59
N LEU A 337 -0.34 12.58 -16.06
CA LEU A 337 -1.79 12.37 -16.03
C LEU A 337 -2.32 12.38 -14.58
N VAL A 338 -1.67 11.65 -13.68
CA VAL A 338 -2.06 11.56 -12.25
C VAL A 338 -2.05 12.93 -11.58
N VAL A 339 -0.97 13.70 -11.77
CA VAL A 339 -0.88 15.08 -11.27
C VAL A 339 -1.99 15.95 -11.85
N GLY A 340 -2.28 15.83 -13.16
CA GLY A 340 -3.37 16.54 -13.82
C GLY A 340 -4.77 16.20 -13.28
N LEU A 341 -4.94 15.01 -12.72
CA LEU A 341 -6.18 14.57 -12.06
C LEU A 341 -6.25 14.96 -10.56
N GLY A 342 -5.25 15.70 -10.06
CA GLY A 342 -5.13 16.05 -8.64
C GLY A 342 -4.80 14.85 -7.75
N GLY A 343 -4.13 13.84 -8.31
CA GLY A 343 -3.69 12.64 -7.61
C GLY A 343 -2.32 12.78 -6.95
N SER A 344 -1.80 11.64 -6.49
CA SER A 344 -0.42 11.51 -6.01
C SER A 344 0.40 10.54 -6.84
N VAL A 345 1.63 10.95 -7.18
CA VAL A 345 2.62 10.11 -7.90
C VAL A 345 3.13 8.90 -7.10
N SER A 346 2.84 8.83 -5.80
CA SER A 346 3.06 7.63 -5.00
C SER A 346 1.98 7.44 -3.95
N ALA A 347 1.30 6.28 -3.98
CA ALA A 347 0.28 5.94 -3.01
C ALA A 347 0.87 5.23 -1.78
N GLU A 348 1.69 4.21 -1.99
CA GLU A 348 2.23 3.32 -0.95
C GLU A 348 3.76 3.24 -0.97
N HIS A 349 4.39 3.17 -2.14
CA HIS A 349 5.81 2.81 -2.23
C HIS A 349 6.78 3.91 -1.76
N GLY A 350 6.33 5.15 -1.70
CA GLY A 350 7.13 6.33 -1.36
C GLY A 350 7.72 7.06 -2.57
N ILE A 351 8.53 8.07 -2.30
CA ILE A 351 9.23 8.86 -3.32
C ILE A 351 10.61 8.28 -3.58
N GLY A 352 11.31 7.88 -2.52
CA GLY A 352 12.66 7.34 -2.58
C GLY A 352 13.60 8.27 -3.33
N VAL A 353 14.36 7.66 -4.23
CA VAL A 353 15.17 8.32 -5.26
C VAL A 353 14.40 8.39 -6.58
N ALA A 354 13.64 7.33 -6.89
CA ALA A 354 13.02 7.14 -8.20
C ALA A 354 12.05 8.27 -8.58
N LYS A 355 11.32 8.83 -7.61
CA LYS A 355 10.26 9.82 -7.88
C LYS A 355 10.58 11.23 -7.36
N VAL A 356 11.82 11.50 -6.95
CA VAL A 356 12.22 12.81 -6.38
C VAL A 356 11.91 13.97 -7.33
N GLY A 357 12.13 13.79 -8.64
CA GLY A 357 11.84 14.79 -9.66
C GLY A 357 10.35 15.16 -9.76
N TRP A 358 9.46 14.32 -9.26
CA TRP A 358 8.02 14.52 -9.31
C TRP A 358 7.44 15.19 -8.07
N LEU A 359 8.16 15.19 -6.94
CA LEU A 359 7.61 15.65 -5.66
C LEU A 359 7.13 17.11 -5.68
N VAL A 360 7.84 18.00 -6.37
CA VAL A 360 7.45 19.41 -6.52
C VAL A 360 6.21 19.55 -7.40
N ARG A 361 6.10 18.78 -8.49
CA ARG A 361 4.91 18.78 -9.35
C ARG A 361 3.69 18.22 -8.61
N ASP A 362 3.90 17.23 -7.75
CA ASP A 362 2.86 16.56 -6.96
C ASP A 362 2.33 17.45 -5.82
N ARG A 363 3.22 18.05 -5.02
CA ARG A 363 2.87 18.73 -3.75
C ARG A 363 2.91 20.25 -3.82
N GLY A 364 3.50 20.81 -4.87
CA GLY A 364 3.74 22.24 -5.02
C GLY A 364 4.96 22.73 -4.25
N GLU A 365 5.55 23.83 -4.73
CA GLU A 365 6.81 24.38 -4.20
C GLU A 365 6.74 24.75 -2.71
N ALA A 366 5.64 25.35 -2.26
CA ALA A 366 5.49 25.80 -0.87
C ALA A 366 5.49 24.61 0.10
N THR A 367 4.77 23.54 -0.24
CA THR A 367 4.72 22.31 0.57
C THR A 367 6.09 21.65 0.63
N VAL A 368 6.76 21.50 -0.52
CA VAL A 368 8.10 20.89 -0.56
C VAL A 368 9.12 21.73 0.20
N ARG A 369 9.02 23.06 0.15
CA ARG A 369 9.88 23.95 0.95
C ARG A 369 9.69 23.71 2.46
N ALA A 370 8.45 23.61 2.93
CA ALA A 370 8.19 23.31 4.34
C ALA A 370 8.77 21.95 4.77
N MET A 371 8.74 20.93 3.89
CA MET A 371 9.38 19.64 4.17
C MET A 371 10.91 19.76 4.25
N ARG A 372 11.53 20.57 3.37
CA ARG A 372 12.97 20.86 3.41
C ARG A 372 13.36 21.63 4.67
N ASP A 373 12.53 22.58 5.12
CA ASP A 373 12.77 23.33 6.35
C ASP A 373 12.80 22.39 7.58
N LEU A 374 11.87 21.43 7.63
CA LEU A 374 11.87 20.39 8.67
C LEU A 374 13.12 19.50 8.60
N LYS A 375 13.49 19.06 7.40
CA LYS A 375 14.71 18.26 7.16
C LYS A 375 15.96 19.02 7.63
N ALA A 376 16.10 20.29 7.28
CA ALA A 376 17.24 21.13 7.67
C ALA A 376 17.29 21.36 9.20
N ALA A 377 16.14 21.42 9.87
CA ALA A 377 16.08 21.58 11.31
C ALA A 377 16.54 20.32 12.08
N TRP A 378 16.24 19.12 11.57
CA TRP A 378 16.53 17.85 12.25
C TRP A 378 17.82 17.17 11.77
N ASP A 379 18.26 17.50 10.57
CA ASP A 379 19.48 17.01 9.95
C ASP A 379 20.18 18.13 9.15
N PRO A 380 20.80 19.10 9.85
CA PRO A 380 21.44 20.26 9.23
C PRO A 380 22.63 19.89 8.34
N ASP A 381 23.29 18.75 8.62
CA ASP A 381 24.43 18.26 7.85
C ASP A 381 24.01 17.34 6.69
N GLY A 382 22.71 17.07 6.54
CA GLY A 382 22.15 16.24 5.46
C GLY A 382 22.66 14.79 5.47
N ILE A 383 22.99 14.24 6.64
CA ILE A 383 23.60 12.91 6.75
C ILE A 383 22.58 11.77 6.68
N LEU A 384 21.33 11.99 7.06
CA LEU A 384 20.30 10.94 7.08
C LEU A 384 19.65 10.76 5.70
N ASN A 385 19.90 9.59 5.11
CA ASN A 385 19.39 9.15 3.82
C ASN A 385 19.50 10.20 2.69
N PRO A 386 20.73 10.65 2.36
CA PRO A 386 20.94 11.75 1.42
C PRO A 386 20.39 11.44 0.03
N GLY A 387 19.73 12.45 -0.56
CA GLY A 387 19.17 12.36 -1.90
C GLY A 387 17.88 11.54 -2.03
N VAL A 388 17.27 11.13 -0.90
CA VAL A 388 15.91 10.58 -0.81
C VAL A 388 14.94 11.69 -0.47
N LEU A 389 13.74 11.68 -1.07
CA LEU A 389 12.70 12.74 -1.07
C LEU A 389 13.13 14.06 -1.73
N PHE A 390 14.38 14.46 -1.57
CA PHE A 390 14.93 15.69 -2.09
C PHE A 390 16.20 15.40 -2.88
N SER A 391 16.35 16.03 -4.05
CA SER A 391 17.64 16.05 -4.73
C SER A 391 18.69 16.71 -3.82
N PRO A 392 19.94 16.21 -3.83
CA PRO A 392 21.05 16.77 -3.07
C PRO A 392 21.25 18.28 -3.26
#